data_AF-A0A3P6NRT8-F1
#
_entry.id   AF-A0A3P6NRT8-F1
#
_cell.length_a   1.000
_cell.length_b   1.000
_cell.length_c   1.000
_cell.angle_alpha   90.00
_cell.angle_beta   90.00
_cell.angle_gamma   90.00
#
_symmetry.space_group_name_H-M   'P 1'
#
loop_
_entity.id
_entity.type
_entity.pdbx_description
1 polymer ?
#
loop_
_entity_poly.entity_id
_entity_poly.type
_entity_poly.pdbx_seq_one_letter_code
_entity_poly.pdbx_strand_id
1 'polypeptide(L)'
;MVVCDGAPDVTGLHALDEYMQGQLIVAALNITTFVLKDSGTFVAKIFRARHVTLLYAQLKNFFEQVFCAKPRSSRQSSCGQFTLCCKFRGFHLPDGYTPTMENPMFTPDYGIVYFISICKSK
;
A
#
# COMPACT_ATOMS: atom_id res chain seq x y z
N MET A 1 -11.89 -3.55 -10.34
CA MET A 1 -11.67 -3.45 -8.88
C MET A 1 -10.59 -4.45 -8.53
N VAL A 2 -9.61 -4.07 -7.72
CA VAL A 2 -8.52 -4.95 -7.28
C VAL A 2 -8.57 -5.09 -5.76
N VAL A 3 -8.33 -6.30 -5.27
CA VAL A 3 -8.33 -6.62 -3.83
C VAL A 3 -7.03 -7.33 -3.47
N CYS A 4 -6.36 -6.87 -2.41
CA CYS A 4 -5.17 -7.48 -1.84
C CYS A 4 -5.44 -7.90 -0.39
N ASP A 5 -5.58 -9.21 -0.16
CA ASP A 5 -5.72 -9.82 1.17
C ASP A 5 -4.40 -10.46 1.66
N GLY A 6 -3.29 -10.19 0.96
CA GLY A 6 -1.97 -10.69 1.32
C GLY A 6 -1.54 -10.26 2.72
N ALA A 7 -1.02 -11.20 3.49
CA ALA A 7 -0.38 -10.96 4.78
C ALA A 7 0.85 -11.87 4.91
N PRO A 8 1.99 -11.37 5.41
CA PRO A 8 3.15 -12.19 5.68
C PRO A 8 2.91 -13.06 6.91
N ASP A 9 3.74 -14.08 7.06
CA ASP A 9 3.84 -14.82 8.31
C ASP A 9 4.27 -13.88 9.43
N VAL A 10 3.57 -13.94 10.56
CA VAL A 10 3.88 -13.11 11.72
C VAL A 10 5.08 -13.70 12.43
N THR A 11 6.22 -13.01 12.33
CA THR A 11 7.48 -13.45 12.95
C THR A 11 7.57 -13.04 14.42
N GLY A 12 6.76 -12.05 14.83
CA GLY A 12 6.81 -11.44 16.16
C GLY A 12 7.82 -10.29 16.24
N LEU A 13 8.67 -10.13 15.22
CA LEU A 13 9.50 -8.94 15.05
C LEU A 13 8.70 -7.87 14.30
N HIS A 14 8.00 -7.03 15.06
CA HIS A 14 7.03 -6.07 14.52
C HIS A 14 7.55 -5.17 13.38
N ALA A 15 8.82 -4.78 13.41
CA ALA A 15 9.43 -3.97 12.35
C ALA A 15 9.58 -4.74 11.03
N LEU A 16 9.95 -6.02 11.12
CA LEU A 16 10.07 -6.89 9.95
C LEU A 16 8.69 -7.21 9.37
N ASP A 17 7.72 -7.54 10.24
CA ASP A 17 6.34 -7.82 9.82
C ASP A 17 5.70 -6.60 9.13
N GLU A 18 5.95 -5.38 9.64
CA GLU A 18 5.53 -4.11 9.02
C GLU A 18 6.18 -3.92 7.64
N TYR A 19 7.49 -4.15 7.55
CA TYR A 19 8.23 -4.03 6.28
C TYR A 19 7.71 -5.02 5.23
N MET A 20 7.53 -6.29 5.59
CA MET A 20 7.04 -7.32 4.68
C MET A 20 5.61 -7.03 4.20
N GLN A 21 4.73 -6.56 5.10
CA GLN A 21 3.39 -6.11 4.69
C GLN A 21 3.48 -4.92 3.72
N GLY A 22 4.37 -3.96 3.97
CA GLY A 22 4.63 -2.83 3.08
C GLY A 22 5.01 -3.29 1.67
N GLN A 23 5.95 -4.24 1.56
CA GLN A 23 6.35 -4.80 0.26
C GLN A 23 5.18 -5.44 -0.50
N LEU A 24 4.34 -6.20 0.19
CA LEU A 24 3.15 -6.81 -0.42
C LEU A 24 2.19 -5.76 -0.98
N ILE A 25 1.98 -4.66 -0.26
CA ILE A 25 1.11 -3.58 -0.73
C ILE A 25 1.73 -2.83 -1.91
N VAL A 26 3.04 -2.56 -1.90
CA VAL A 26 3.73 -1.92 -3.02
C VAL A 26 3.67 -2.79 -4.28
N ALA A 27 3.92 -4.09 -4.15
CA ALA A 27 3.81 -5.03 -5.27
C ALA A 27 2.37 -5.12 -5.80
N ALA A 28 1.37 -5.15 -4.91
CA ALA A 28 -0.03 -5.15 -5.30
C ALA A 28 -0.47 -3.84 -5.98
N LEU A 29 0.01 -2.69 -5.50
CA LEU A 29 -0.20 -1.40 -6.13
C LEU A 29 0.42 -1.39 -7.53
N ASN A 30 1.63 -1.93 -7.67
CA ASN A 30 2.29 -2.01 -8.96
C ASN A 30 1.48 -2.81 -9.98
N ILE A 31 0.94 -3.98 -9.60
CA ILE A 31 0.02 -4.71 -10.49
C ILE A 31 -1.25 -3.89 -10.77
N THR A 32 -1.75 -3.18 -9.76
CA THR A 32 -2.94 -2.33 -9.87
C THR A 32 -2.77 -1.24 -10.91
N THR A 33 -1.57 -0.65 -11.08
CA THR A 33 -1.35 0.41 -12.08
C THR A 33 -1.47 -0.07 -13.52
N PHE A 34 -1.31 -1.37 -13.78
CA PHE A 34 -1.51 -1.96 -15.12
C PHE A 34 -2.95 -2.42 -15.38
N VAL A 35 -3.67 -2.87 -14.34
CA VAL A 35 -4.95 -3.57 -14.53
C VAL A 35 -6.17 -2.74 -14.13
N LEU A 36 -6.00 -1.74 -13.27
CA LEU A 36 -7.11 -0.96 -12.76
C LEU A 36 -7.40 0.20 -13.71
N LYS A 37 -8.63 0.24 -14.24
CA LYS A 37 -9.12 1.39 -15.01
C LYS A 37 -9.23 2.65 -14.16
N ASP A 38 -9.24 3.80 -14.84
CA ASP A 38 -9.50 5.11 -14.22
C ASP A 38 -10.76 5.11 -13.34
N SER A 39 -10.66 5.87 -12.26
CA SER A 39 -11.66 5.94 -11.18
C SER A 39 -11.95 4.59 -10.51
N GLY A 40 -11.10 3.58 -10.74
CA GLY A 40 -11.21 2.27 -10.13
C GLY A 40 -11.05 2.28 -8.61
N THR A 41 -11.34 1.13 -8.01
CA THR A 41 -11.19 0.90 -6.57
C THR A 41 -10.15 -0.18 -6.30
N PHE A 42 -9.25 0.12 -5.35
CA PHE A 42 -8.30 -0.80 -4.77
C PHE A 42 -8.65 -1.03 -3.29
N VAL A 43 -8.66 -2.29 -2.85
CA VAL A 43 -8.91 -2.65 -1.44
C VAL A 43 -7.73 -3.44 -0.93
N ALA A 44 -7.16 -3.04 0.20
CA ALA A 44 -5.97 -3.67 0.76
C ALA A 44 -6.11 -3.97 2.24
N LYS A 45 -5.60 -5.12 2.64
CA LYS A 45 -5.33 -5.50 4.02
C LYS A 45 -4.03 -4.84 4.49
N ILE A 46 -4.05 -4.06 5.56
CA ILE A 46 -2.86 -3.33 6.06
C ILE A 46 -2.73 -3.55 7.56
N PHE A 47 -1.52 -3.78 8.07
CA PHE A 47 -1.28 -3.78 9.51
C PHE A 47 -1.21 -2.34 10.04
N ARG A 48 -1.95 -2.06 11.10
CA ARG A 48 -1.80 -0.78 11.81
C ARG A 48 -0.48 -0.81 12.58
N ALA A 49 0.53 -0.16 12.01
CA ALA A 49 1.85 -0.04 12.59
C ALA A 49 2.32 1.43 12.63
N ARG A 50 3.52 1.68 13.15
CA ARG A 50 4.00 3.03 13.46
C ARG A 50 4.21 3.89 12.21
N HIS A 51 4.58 3.29 11.08
CA HIS A 51 4.93 3.99 9.84
C HIS A 51 3.86 3.88 8.75
N VAL A 52 2.64 3.43 9.09
CA VAL A 52 1.53 3.29 8.14
C VAL A 52 1.15 4.61 7.44
N THR A 53 1.46 5.76 8.05
CA THR A 53 1.21 7.09 7.49
C THR A 53 1.97 7.32 6.17
N LEU A 54 3.20 6.80 6.05
CA LEU A 54 3.98 6.92 4.81
C LEU A 54 3.32 6.16 3.66
N LEU A 55 2.88 4.93 3.92
CA LEU A 55 2.15 4.10 2.97
C LEU A 55 0.86 4.79 2.49
N TYR A 56 0.11 5.41 3.41
CA TYR A 56 -1.07 6.20 3.05
C TYR A 56 -0.74 7.42 2.21
N ALA A 57 0.34 8.14 2.53
CA ALA A 57 0.77 9.30 1.75
C ALA A 57 1.14 8.89 0.32
N GLN A 58 1.83 7.76 0.14
CA GLN A 58 2.16 7.23 -1.19
C GLN A 58 0.90 6.86 -1.98
N LEU A 59 -0.03 6.13 -1.36
CA LEU A 59 -1.27 5.70 -2.01
C LEU A 59 -2.19 6.87 -2.38
N LYS A 60 -2.18 7.97 -1.61
CA LYS A 60 -2.95 9.18 -1.95
C LYS A 60 -2.53 9.85 -3.25
N ASN A 61 -1.33 9.59 -3.76
CA ASN A 61 -0.92 10.11 -5.09
C ASN A 61 -1.64 9.39 -6.23
N PHE A 62 -2.13 8.18 -6.00
CA PHE A 62 -2.82 7.36 -7.02
C PHE A 62 -4.33 7.33 -6.83
N PHE A 63 -4.84 7.81 -5.69
CA PHE A 63 -6.25 7.67 -5.32
C PHE A 63 -6.76 8.94 -4.62
N GLU A 64 -7.90 9.45 -5.08
CA GLU A 64 -8.56 10.63 -4.51
C GLU A 64 -9.03 10.42 -3.07
N GLN A 65 -9.53 9.22 -2.75
CA GLN A 65 -10.18 8.94 -1.47
C GLN A 65 -9.63 7.67 -0.84
N VAL A 66 -9.33 7.75 0.47
CA VAL A 66 -8.84 6.64 1.29
C VAL A 66 -9.76 6.44 2.48
N PHE A 67 -10.36 5.26 2.58
CA PHE A 67 -11.21 4.87 3.70
C PHE A 67 -10.61 3.66 4.39
N CYS A 68 -10.24 3.79 5.65
CA CYS A 68 -9.72 2.66 6.44
C CYS A 68 -10.67 2.30 7.56
N ALA A 69 -11.03 1.02 7.65
CA ALA A 69 -11.89 0.49 8.69
C ALA A 69 -11.30 -0.80 9.26
N LYS A 70 -11.43 -1.00 10.57
CA LYS A 70 -11.26 -2.33 11.18
C LYS A 70 -12.60 -3.07 11.04
N PRO A 71 -12.68 -4.16 10.25
CA PRO A 71 -13.91 -4.94 10.18
C PRO A 71 -14.15 -5.67 11.53
N ARG A 72 -15.42 -5.86 11.90
CA ARG A 72 -15.81 -6.57 13.14
C ARG A 72 -15.28 -8.01 13.21
N SER A 73 -15.02 -8.64 12.07
CA SER A 73 -14.44 -9.98 11.95
C SER A 73 -12.94 -10.05 12.26
N SER A 74 -12.25 -8.90 12.38
CA SER A 74 -10.84 -8.85 12.73
C SER A 74 -10.65 -9.16 14.22
N ARG A 75 -9.88 -10.22 14.52
CA ARG A 75 -9.65 -10.72 15.89
C ARG A 75 -9.15 -9.59 16.82
N GLN A 76 -9.62 -9.62 18.06
CA GLN A 76 -9.29 -8.61 19.08
C GLN A 76 -8.08 -9.01 19.95
N SER A 77 -7.58 -10.24 19.80
CA SER A 77 -6.64 -10.90 20.71
C SER A 77 -5.15 -10.78 20.33
N SER A 78 -4.77 -10.06 19.27
CA SER A 78 -3.36 -9.84 18.94
C SER A 78 -2.83 -8.62 19.71
N CYS A 79 -1.95 -8.86 20.68
CA CYS A 79 -1.11 -7.86 21.34
C CYS A 79 -0.60 -6.81 20.34
N GLY A 80 -1.17 -5.61 20.34
CA GLY A 80 -0.59 -4.41 19.69
C GLY A 80 -0.80 -4.24 18.18
N GLN A 81 -1.13 -5.28 17.41
CA GLN A 81 -1.31 -5.18 15.95
C GLN A 81 -2.69 -5.69 15.52
N PHE A 82 -3.45 -4.84 14.85
CA PHE A 82 -4.68 -5.23 14.18
C PHE A 82 -4.65 -4.83 12.72
N THR A 83 -5.32 -5.63 11.91
CA THR A 83 -5.47 -5.40 10.49
C THR A 83 -6.58 -4.41 10.20
N LEU A 84 -6.28 -3.44 9.34
CA LEU A 84 -7.21 -2.52 8.71
C LEU A 84 -7.51 -2.98 7.29
N CYS A 85 -8.77 -2.82 6.88
CA CYS A 85 -9.16 -2.87 5.49
C CYS A 85 -9.22 -1.43 4.99
N CYS A 86 -8.39 -1.11 4.01
CA CYS A 86 -8.34 0.20 3.40
C CYS A 86 -8.86 0.14 1.97
N LYS A 87 -9.86 0.97 1.68
CA LYS A 87 -10.50 1.13 0.38
C LYS A 87 -10.04 2.45 -0.22
N PHE A 88 -9.40 2.36 -1.35
CA PHE A 88 -8.90 3.47 -2.15
C PHE A 88 -9.79 3.63 -3.37
N ARG A 89 -10.32 4.84 -3.62
CA ARG A 89 -11.21 5.15 -4.76
C ARG A 89 -10.68 6.34 -5.55
N GLY A 90 -11.10 6.43 -6.81
CA GLY A 90 -10.66 7.50 -7.69
C GLY A 90 -9.25 7.25 -8.19
N PHE A 91 -8.99 6.02 -8.68
CA PHE A 91 -7.68 5.68 -9.25
C PHE A 91 -7.35 6.60 -10.43
N HIS A 92 -6.16 7.18 -10.39
CA HIS A 92 -5.55 7.89 -11.52
C HIS A 92 -4.04 7.68 -11.47
N LEU A 93 -3.41 7.64 -12.64
CA LEU A 93 -1.96 7.66 -12.73
C LEU A 93 -1.47 9.10 -12.63
N PRO A 94 -0.48 9.40 -11.78
CA PRO A 94 0.14 10.72 -11.74
C PRO A 94 0.74 11.12 -13.10
N ASP A 95 0.74 12.42 -13.40
CA ASP A 95 1.32 12.93 -14.65
C ASP A 95 2.80 12.53 -14.79
N GLY A 96 3.15 11.90 -15.91
CA GLY A 96 4.51 11.42 -16.18
C GLY A 96 4.88 10.10 -15.49
N TYR A 97 3.97 9.46 -14.75
CA TYR A 97 4.19 8.13 -14.20
C TYR A 97 4.00 7.06 -15.27
N THR A 98 5.04 6.25 -15.52
CA THR A 98 4.95 5.07 -16.39
C THR A 98 5.00 3.81 -15.52
N PRO A 99 3.93 2.98 -15.52
CA PRO A 99 3.94 1.71 -14.81
C PRO A 99 5.10 0.82 -15.26
N THR A 100 5.81 0.20 -14.32
CA THR A 100 6.90 -0.76 -14.61
C THR A 100 6.74 -2.03 -13.79
N MET A 101 6.98 -3.19 -14.37
CA MET A 101 6.96 -4.49 -13.66
C MET A 101 8.33 -4.88 -13.11
N GLU A 102 9.32 -4.00 -13.19
CA GLU A 102 10.64 -4.22 -12.59
C GLU A 102 10.50 -4.40 -11.08
N ASN A 103 11.28 -5.33 -10.52
CA ASN A 103 11.25 -5.56 -9.08
C ASN A 103 11.81 -4.31 -8.39
N PRO A 104 11.00 -3.59 -7.59
CA PRO A 104 11.42 -2.35 -6.97
C PRO A 104 12.72 -2.54 -6.19
N MET A 105 12.92 -3.68 -5.50
CA MET A 105 14.13 -3.92 -4.68
C MET A 105 15.44 -3.85 -5.45
N PHE A 106 15.42 -4.13 -6.75
CA PHE A 106 16.60 -4.13 -7.60
C PHE A 106 16.70 -2.89 -8.48
N THR A 107 15.71 -1.98 -8.44
CA THR A 107 15.82 -0.74 -9.18
C THR A 107 16.77 0.22 -8.44
N PRO A 108 17.70 0.89 -9.13
CA PRO A 108 18.64 1.84 -8.51
C PRO A 108 17.92 3.01 -7.83
N ASP A 109 16.66 3.24 -8.19
CA ASP A 109 15.73 4.20 -7.67
C ASP A 109 14.74 3.59 -6.65
N TYR A 110 15.02 2.44 -6.04
CA TYR A 110 14.18 1.87 -4.98
C TYR A 110 13.89 2.89 -3.87
N GLY A 111 14.88 3.71 -3.53
CA GLY A 111 14.70 4.85 -2.61
C GLY A 111 13.69 5.88 -3.11
N ILE A 112 13.55 6.10 -4.41
CA ILE A 112 12.60 7.04 -5.06
C ILE A 112 11.17 6.51 -5.03
N VAL A 113 10.96 5.20 -5.20
CA VAL A 113 9.63 4.58 -5.01
C VAL A 113 9.16 4.72 -3.54
N TYR A 114 10.10 4.74 -2.58
CA TYR A 114 9.83 4.95 -1.16
C TYR A 114 9.80 6.43 -0.70
N PHE A 115 10.56 7.33 -1.32
CA PHE A 115 10.75 8.72 -0.85
C PHE A 115 10.37 9.82 -1.87
N ILE A 116 10.31 9.56 -3.17
CA ILE A 116 10.22 10.60 -4.22
C ILE A 116 9.05 10.35 -5.18
N SER A 117 7.89 9.96 -4.63
CA SER A 117 6.63 10.52 -5.15
C SER A 117 6.01 11.55 -4.20
N ILE A 118 6.71 11.88 -3.09
CA ILE A 118 6.23 12.81 -2.05
C ILE A 118 6.91 14.19 -2.13
N CYS A 119 8.04 14.34 -2.83
CA CYS A 119 8.81 15.61 -2.83
C CYS A 119 9.12 16.25 -4.19
N LYS A 120 8.71 15.69 -5.35
CA LYS A 120 8.99 16.33 -6.66
C LYS A 120 7.89 17.24 -7.22
N SER A 121 6.82 17.49 -6.46
CA SER A 121 5.84 18.53 -6.78
C SER A 121 5.87 19.66 -5.75
N LYS A 122 7.05 20.27 -5.58
CA LYS A 122 7.25 21.67 -5.19
C LYS A 122 8.54 22.17 -5.82
#